data_AF-A0A087UUA8-F1
#
_entry.id   AF-A0A087UUA8-F1
#
_cell.length_a   1.000
_cell.length_b   1.000
_cell.length_c   1.000
_cell.angle_alpha   90.00
_cell.angle_beta   90.00
_cell.angle_gamma   90.00
#
_symmetry.space_group_name_H-M   'P 1'
#
loop_
_entity.id
_entity.type
_entity.pdbx_description
1 polymer ?
#
loop_
_entity_poly.entity_id
_entity_poly.type
_entity_poly.pdbx_seq_one_letter_code
_entity_poly.pdbx_strand_id
1 'polypeptide(L)'
;MEVDVRTETNLPGAIGVEENSRGTSPQPFQVPMSQDNYCSAKDSSCPFRNENIYNSIPEKNASDNGSEGKLLAQVAESAGNGDDDDDDKTVERACDSLLMCIVTTLNQGLRNGGGIGDVLRAPSSKESLFVARVIYDLLFFFVVIIIVLNLIFGVIIDTFADLRSEKQQKEEILKNTCFICGLDRASFDNKTVSFEEHIRCEHNMWHYLYFIVLVRVKDPTEFTGPESYVASMIKDRNLDWFPRMRAMSLAADEAEGEQNEMRTLQVQLENTQKLVSTLSHQLAELRDQMTEQRKQKQRLGLLGTPPLTGPFHQASTSSSVAV
;
A
#
# COMPACT_ATOMS: atom_id res chain seq x y z
N MET A 1 67.51 -41.74 32.64
CA MET A 1 68.03 -41.31 31.33
C MET A 1 67.51 -39.91 31.11
N GLU A 2 68.44 -38.96 30.99
CA GLU A 2 68.23 -37.61 30.46
C GLU A 2 67.35 -37.68 29.19
N VAL A 3 66.53 -36.70 28.83
CA VAL A 3 66.90 -35.31 28.55
C VAL A 3 65.67 -34.39 28.72
N ASP A 4 65.91 -33.30 29.43
CA ASP A 4 65.12 -32.07 29.56
C ASP A 4 65.21 -31.25 28.25
N VAL A 5 64.18 -30.49 27.87
CA VAL A 5 64.29 -29.04 27.59
C VAL A 5 62.91 -28.45 27.27
N ARG A 6 62.47 -27.68 28.27
CA ARG A 6 61.48 -26.60 28.30
C ARG A 6 61.34 -25.71 27.07
N THR A 7 60.10 -25.25 26.84
CA THR A 7 59.71 -23.82 26.90
C THR A 7 58.17 -23.79 27.08
N GLU A 8 57.61 -23.65 28.29
CA GLU A 8 57.19 -22.38 28.95
C GLU A 8 56.69 -21.31 27.95
N THR A 9 55.45 -20.82 28.01
CA THR A 9 54.77 -20.13 29.14
C THR A 9 53.23 -20.36 29.09
N ASN A 10 52.56 -20.84 30.15
CA ASN A 10 51.93 -20.09 31.26
C ASN A 10 51.04 -18.91 30.78
N LEU A 11 49.71 -18.80 31.04
CA LEU A 11 48.90 -19.20 32.20
C LEU A 11 47.41 -19.53 31.86
N PRO A 12 46.68 -20.21 32.78
CA PRO A 12 45.26 -20.56 32.71
C PRO A 12 44.34 -19.80 33.70
N GLY A 13 43.01 -19.94 33.51
CA GLY A 13 41.96 -19.81 34.55
C GLY A 13 41.18 -18.47 34.53
N ALA A 14 39.99 -18.40 33.91
CA ALA A 14 38.66 -18.73 34.46
C ALA A 14 38.11 -17.72 35.48
N ILE A 15 36.90 -17.18 35.24
CA ILE A 15 35.77 -17.03 36.19
C ILE A 15 34.62 -16.23 35.53
N GLY A 16 33.42 -16.82 35.51
CA GLY A 16 32.12 -16.16 35.75
C GLY A 16 31.50 -15.29 34.65
N VAL A 17 30.53 -15.82 33.92
CA VAL A 17 29.46 -15.01 33.29
C VAL A 17 28.16 -15.34 34.01
N GLU A 18 27.73 -14.42 34.88
CA GLU A 18 26.37 -14.37 35.43
C GLU A 18 25.37 -14.02 34.31
N GLU A 19 24.27 -14.77 34.27
CA GLU A 19 23.06 -14.40 33.55
C GLU A 19 22.45 -13.12 34.16
N ASN A 20 22.23 -12.09 33.35
CA ASN A 20 21.23 -11.07 33.68
C ASN A 20 20.45 -10.67 32.42
N SER A 21 19.28 -11.28 32.33
CA SER A 21 18.18 -10.93 31.46
C SER A 21 17.63 -9.55 31.81
N ARG A 22 17.79 -8.58 30.90
CA ARG A 22 16.98 -7.34 30.86
C ARG A 22 17.00 -6.77 29.44
N GLY A 23 15.87 -6.89 28.75
CA GLY A 23 15.62 -6.23 27.47
C GLY A 23 15.76 -4.71 27.64
N THR A 24 16.70 -4.14 26.90
CA THR A 24 16.88 -2.70 26.77
C THR A 24 16.60 -2.34 25.32
N SER A 25 15.50 -1.64 25.09
CA SER A 25 15.23 -0.95 23.82
C SER A 25 16.37 0.06 23.57
N PRO A 26 16.93 0.15 22.35
CA PRO A 26 18.00 1.12 22.09
C PRO A 26 17.41 2.53 22.15
N GLN A 27 17.79 3.26 23.20
CA GLN A 27 17.52 4.69 23.37
C GLN A 27 18.06 5.48 22.15
N PRO A 28 17.34 6.50 21.65
CA PRO A 28 17.88 7.39 20.63
C PRO A 28 19.04 8.19 21.21
N PHE A 29 20.25 7.97 20.69
CA PHE A 29 21.46 8.60 21.20
C PHE A 29 21.64 10.00 20.61
N GLN A 30 21.66 11.01 21.49
CA GLN A 30 22.07 12.38 21.19
C GLN A 30 23.58 12.42 20.93
N VAL A 31 23.98 12.76 19.71
CA VAL A 31 25.38 13.05 19.38
C VAL A 31 25.74 14.43 19.96
N PRO A 32 26.88 14.59 20.65
CA PRO A 32 27.37 15.91 21.05
C PRO A 32 27.74 16.69 19.78
N MET A 33 26.95 17.70 19.43
CA MET A 33 27.15 18.51 18.23
C MET A 33 28.35 19.45 18.42
N SER A 34 29.42 19.25 17.66
CA SER A 34 30.41 20.30 17.39
C SER A 34 29.80 21.36 16.48
N GLN A 35 29.77 22.61 16.92
CA GLN A 35 29.00 23.72 16.34
C GLN A 35 29.49 24.26 14.98
N ASP A 36 30.54 23.72 14.39
CA ASP A 36 31.28 24.47 13.38
C ASP A 36 30.90 24.21 11.90
N ASN A 37 29.79 23.53 11.60
CA ASN A 37 29.39 23.28 10.20
C ASN A 37 27.88 23.33 9.92
N TYR A 38 27.07 23.97 10.77
CA TYR A 38 25.64 24.12 10.51
C TYR A 38 25.31 25.48 9.88
N CYS A 39 24.86 25.48 8.63
CA CYS A 39 24.22 26.64 8.03
C CYS A 39 22.93 26.95 8.80
N SER A 40 22.91 28.05 9.56
CA SER A 40 21.73 28.50 10.28
C SER A 40 20.71 29.10 9.32
N ALA A 41 19.42 28.86 9.54
CA ALA A 41 18.31 29.34 8.69
C ALA A 41 18.22 30.87 8.54
N LYS A 42 19.11 31.63 9.19
CA LYS A 42 19.19 33.10 9.11
C LYS A 42 20.43 33.63 8.35
N ASP A 43 21.33 32.76 7.90
CA ASP A 43 22.54 33.18 7.19
C ASP A 43 22.31 33.22 5.67
N SER A 44 22.45 34.42 5.10
CA SER A 44 22.35 34.69 3.65
C SER A 44 23.60 34.27 2.86
N SER A 45 24.56 33.58 3.50
CA SER A 45 25.87 33.22 2.94
C SER A 45 26.00 31.75 2.50
N CYS A 46 24.97 30.92 2.63
CA CYS A 46 25.05 29.51 2.24
C CYS A 46 25.02 29.35 0.69
N PRO A 47 26.04 28.70 0.08
CA PRO A 47 26.23 28.68 -1.37
C PRO A 47 25.28 27.74 -2.15
N PHE A 48 24.35 27.05 -1.48
CA PHE A 48 23.37 26.17 -2.14
C PHE A 48 21.94 26.67 -1.94
N ARG A 49 21.67 27.86 -2.46
CA ARG A 49 20.31 28.24 -2.83
C ARG A 49 20.05 27.73 -4.24
N ASN A 50 19.70 26.45 -4.39
CA ASN A 50 19.07 25.99 -5.62
C ASN A 50 18.03 24.89 -5.37
N GLU A 51 16.80 25.31 -5.66
CA GLU A 51 15.60 24.64 -6.16
C GLU A 51 15.16 23.29 -5.57
N ASN A 52 13.87 23.25 -5.24
CA ASN A 52 13.08 22.10 -4.84
C ASN A 52 13.62 20.78 -5.40
N ILE A 53 13.94 19.84 -4.50
CA ILE A 53 14.51 18.51 -4.76
C ILE A 53 13.67 17.68 -5.76
N TYR A 54 12.42 18.09 -6.04
CA TYR A 54 11.53 17.41 -7.00
C TYR A 54 11.53 17.98 -8.42
N ASN A 55 12.18 19.12 -8.68
CA ASN A 55 12.24 19.71 -10.02
C ASN A 55 13.43 19.22 -10.87
N SER A 56 14.26 18.31 -10.36
CA SER A 56 15.45 17.81 -11.06
C SER A 56 15.30 16.40 -11.65
N ILE A 57 14.07 15.93 -11.87
CA ILE A 57 13.85 14.85 -12.84
C ILE A 57 14.09 15.47 -14.22
N PRO A 58 15.05 15.00 -15.03
CA PRO A 58 15.28 15.57 -16.34
C PRO A 58 14.06 15.28 -17.23
N GLU A 59 13.23 16.30 -17.45
CA GLU A 59 12.31 16.31 -18.57
C GLU A 59 13.15 16.15 -19.84
N LYS A 60 12.97 15.03 -20.54
CA LYS A 60 13.48 14.87 -21.90
C LYS A 60 12.78 15.91 -22.77
N ASN A 61 13.41 17.07 -22.93
CA ASN A 61 13.05 18.06 -23.94
C ASN A 61 13.33 17.46 -25.32
N ALA A 62 12.31 16.84 -25.91
CA ALA A 62 12.26 16.58 -27.34
C ALA A 62 11.88 17.88 -28.04
N SER A 63 12.90 18.65 -28.43
CA SER A 63 12.78 19.69 -29.44
C SER A 63 13.79 19.38 -30.53
N ASP A 64 13.32 18.68 -31.57
CA ASP A 64 13.95 18.72 -32.89
C ASP A 64 12.85 18.70 -33.96
N ASN A 65 12.63 19.91 -34.49
CA ASN A 65 12.37 20.31 -35.87
C ASN A 65 11.46 19.50 -36.80
N GLY A 66 10.69 20.26 -37.58
CA GLY A 66 10.64 20.02 -39.02
C GLY A 66 9.29 19.59 -39.57
N SER A 67 8.39 20.55 -39.70
CA SER A 67 7.58 20.80 -40.89
C SER A 67 7.58 19.72 -41.99
N GLU A 68 6.65 18.76 -41.95
CA GLU A 68 6.07 18.13 -43.15
C GLU A 68 4.63 17.72 -42.85
N GLY A 69 3.69 18.07 -43.73
CA GLY A 69 2.29 17.69 -43.60
C GLY A 69 1.25 18.80 -43.77
N LYS A 70 1.59 19.90 -44.45
CA LYS A 70 0.59 20.87 -44.96
C LYS A 70 0.58 20.85 -46.49
N LEU A 71 0.07 19.75 -47.03
CA LEU A 71 -0.34 19.56 -48.43
C LEU A 71 -1.24 18.32 -48.35
N LEU A 72 -2.56 18.41 -48.44
CA LEU A 72 -3.29 18.33 -49.70
C LEU A 72 -4.75 18.76 -49.43
N ALA A 73 -5.06 20.00 -49.79
CA ALA A 73 -6.42 20.47 -50.01
C ALA A 73 -6.36 21.43 -51.18
N GLN A 74 -6.48 20.89 -52.40
CA GLN A 74 -6.86 21.58 -53.65
C GLN A 74 -6.47 20.71 -54.84
N VAL A 75 -7.35 19.78 -55.24
CA VAL A 75 -7.66 19.55 -56.66
C VAL A 75 -9.08 18.98 -56.71
N ALA A 76 -10.08 19.84 -56.80
CA ALA A 76 -11.44 19.46 -57.14
C ALA A 76 -12.13 20.63 -57.82
N GLU A 77 -11.76 20.88 -59.08
CA GLU A 77 -12.59 21.55 -60.09
C GLU A 77 -11.89 21.51 -61.45
N SER A 78 -12.31 20.57 -62.30
CA SER A 78 -12.39 20.76 -63.75
C SER A 78 -13.39 19.74 -64.29
N ALA A 79 -14.64 20.20 -64.40
CA ALA A 79 -15.69 19.54 -65.14
C ALA A 79 -15.61 19.98 -66.61
N GLY A 80 -15.58 19.00 -67.50
CA GLY A 80 -15.59 19.14 -68.96
C GLY A 80 -14.83 17.93 -69.52
N ASN A 81 -15.32 17.15 -70.47
CA ASN A 81 -16.51 17.15 -71.31
C ASN A 81 -16.69 15.67 -71.70
N GLY A 82 -17.90 15.27 -72.13
CA GLY A 82 -18.19 13.87 -72.40
C GLY A 82 -17.31 13.23 -73.46
N ASP A 83 -17.06 11.93 -73.29
CA ASP A 83 -16.86 10.96 -74.36
C ASP A 83 -17.50 9.64 -73.89
N ASP A 84 -18.46 9.19 -74.69
CA ASP A 84 -19.07 7.87 -74.61
C ASP A 84 -18.04 6.84 -75.06
N ASP A 85 -17.42 6.13 -74.11
CA ASP A 85 -16.66 4.92 -74.39
C ASP A 85 -17.16 3.80 -73.46
N ASP A 86 -17.64 2.73 -74.09
CA ASP A 86 -18.04 1.45 -73.50
C ASP A 86 -16.83 0.79 -72.81
N ASP A 87 -16.50 1.25 -71.60
CA ASP A 87 -15.60 0.55 -70.70
C ASP A 87 -16.37 -0.60 -70.04
N ASP A 88 -16.09 -1.82 -70.50
CA ASP A 88 -16.34 -3.07 -69.78
C ASP A 88 -15.60 -2.98 -68.44
N LYS A 89 -16.23 -2.32 -67.46
CA LYS A 89 -15.76 -2.25 -66.07
C LYS A 89 -15.67 -3.68 -65.59
N THR A 90 -14.46 -4.23 -65.58
CA THR A 90 -14.13 -5.45 -64.87
C THR A 90 -14.42 -5.22 -63.39
N VAL A 91 -15.67 -5.46 -62.97
CA VAL A 91 -16.10 -5.39 -61.58
C VAL A 91 -15.39 -6.52 -60.85
N GLU A 92 -14.27 -6.19 -60.20
CA GLU A 92 -13.53 -7.16 -59.39
C GLU A 92 -14.44 -7.71 -58.30
N ARG A 93 -14.63 -9.03 -58.30
CA ARG A 93 -15.48 -9.72 -57.33
C ARG A 93 -14.72 -9.89 -56.03
N ALA A 94 -14.92 -8.95 -55.11
CA ALA A 94 -14.17 -8.89 -53.85
C ALA A 94 -14.54 -9.98 -52.81
N CYS A 95 -15.55 -10.81 -53.04
CA CYS A 95 -16.08 -11.78 -52.06
C CYS A 95 -16.16 -13.23 -52.58
N ASP A 96 -15.28 -13.64 -53.51
CA ASP A 96 -15.26 -15.03 -54.02
C ASP A 96 -14.64 -16.03 -53.03
N SER A 97 -13.83 -15.55 -52.07
CA SER A 97 -13.30 -16.32 -50.95
C SER A 97 -13.73 -15.71 -49.63
N LEU A 98 -14.01 -16.54 -48.61
CA LEU A 98 -14.41 -16.10 -47.28
C LEU A 98 -13.39 -15.12 -46.66
N LEU A 99 -12.10 -15.40 -46.85
CA LEU A 99 -11.02 -14.55 -46.33
C LEU A 99 -11.00 -13.18 -47.03
N MET A 100 -11.13 -13.16 -48.36
CA MET A 100 -11.20 -11.90 -49.12
C MET A 100 -12.42 -11.09 -48.70
N CYS A 101 -13.56 -11.75 -48.51
CA CYS A 101 -14.77 -11.05 -48.10
C CYS A 101 -14.63 -10.44 -46.69
N ILE A 102 -14.04 -11.14 -45.73
CA ILE A 102 -13.77 -10.60 -44.38
C ILE A 102 -12.82 -9.39 -44.46
N VAL A 103 -11.71 -9.51 -45.21
CA VAL A 103 -10.73 -8.43 -45.34
C VAL A 103 -11.32 -7.21 -46.04
N THR A 104 -12.08 -7.41 -47.13
CA THR A 104 -12.77 -6.33 -47.84
C THR A 104 -13.81 -5.66 -46.95
N THR A 105 -14.57 -6.43 -46.15
CA THR A 105 -15.55 -5.86 -45.21
C THR A 105 -14.89 -5.07 -44.09
N LEU A 106 -13.77 -5.54 -43.53
CA LEU A 106 -13.04 -4.82 -42.48
C LEU A 106 -12.39 -3.55 -43.03
N ASN A 107 -11.70 -3.63 -44.17
CA ASN A 107 -11.00 -2.48 -44.73
C ASN A 107 -11.98 -1.44 -45.27
N GLN A 108 -12.85 -1.83 -46.19
CA GLN A 108 -13.72 -0.89 -46.88
C GLN A 108 -14.96 -0.52 -46.05
N GLY A 109 -15.47 -1.43 -45.22
CA GLY A 109 -16.63 -1.20 -44.37
C GLY A 109 -16.34 -0.34 -43.12
N LEU A 110 -15.17 -0.48 -42.49
CA LEU A 110 -14.79 0.37 -41.34
C LEU A 110 -14.26 1.74 -41.79
N ARG A 111 -13.49 1.80 -42.89
CA ARG A 111 -12.82 3.01 -43.36
C ARG A 111 -13.75 4.04 -43.98
N ASN A 112 -14.80 3.60 -44.67
CA ASN A 112 -15.74 4.50 -45.34
C ASN A 112 -16.80 5.11 -44.40
N GLY A 113 -16.83 4.71 -43.12
CA GLY A 113 -17.65 5.33 -42.09
C GLY A 113 -19.15 5.01 -42.14
N GLY A 114 -19.75 4.71 -43.30
CA GLY A 114 -21.18 4.36 -43.45
C GLY A 114 -21.52 2.87 -43.34
N GLY A 115 -20.51 2.01 -43.15
CA GLY A 115 -20.68 0.56 -43.06
C GLY A 115 -20.52 -0.17 -44.40
N ILE A 116 -20.81 -1.48 -44.41
CA ILE A 116 -20.57 -2.33 -45.59
C ILE A 116 -21.58 -2.10 -46.73
N GLY A 117 -22.74 -1.53 -46.41
CA GLY A 117 -23.81 -1.23 -47.38
C GLY A 117 -23.39 -0.27 -48.50
N ASP A 118 -22.42 0.61 -48.25
CA ASP A 118 -21.91 1.58 -49.24
C ASP A 118 -20.97 0.95 -50.28
N VAL A 119 -20.41 -0.21 -49.97
CA VAL A 119 -19.46 -0.95 -50.84
C VAL A 119 -20.20 -2.00 -51.66
N LEU A 120 -21.25 -2.55 -51.07
CA LEU A 120 -22.07 -3.56 -51.68
C LEU A 120 -22.98 -2.90 -52.72
N ARG A 121 -23.25 -3.63 -53.81
CA ARG A 121 -24.18 -3.18 -54.84
C ARG A 121 -25.52 -2.78 -54.21
N ALA A 122 -26.00 -1.58 -54.54
CA ALA A 122 -27.30 -1.09 -54.11
C ALA A 122 -28.39 -2.13 -54.40
N PRO A 123 -29.14 -2.61 -53.39
CA PRO A 123 -30.13 -3.65 -53.59
C PRO A 123 -31.29 -3.12 -54.44
N SER A 124 -31.73 -3.89 -55.43
CA SER A 124 -32.90 -3.53 -56.23
C SER A 124 -34.18 -3.76 -55.42
N SER A 125 -35.14 -2.82 -55.49
CA SER A 125 -36.43 -2.90 -54.80
C SER A 125 -37.32 -4.07 -55.23
N LYS A 126 -36.92 -4.82 -56.28
CA LYS A 126 -37.64 -5.98 -56.82
C LYS A 126 -37.16 -7.33 -56.26
N GLU A 127 -36.12 -7.35 -55.43
CA GLU A 127 -35.60 -8.60 -54.86
C GLU A 127 -36.27 -8.95 -53.52
N SER A 128 -36.62 -10.22 -53.34
CA SER A 128 -37.25 -10.72 -52.10
C SER A 128 -36.37 -10.57 -50.85
N LEU A 129 -35.06 -10.37 -51.03
CA LEU A 129 -34.07 -10.21 -49.96
C LEU A 129 -33.76 -8.74 -49.61
N PHE A 130 -34.43 -7.77 -50.25
CA PHE A 130 -34.18 -6.34 -50.04
C PHE A 130 -34.28 -5.93 -48.56
N VAL A 131 -35.35 -6.33 -47.86
CA VAL A 131 -35.59 -5.96 -46.46
C VAL A 131 -34.55 -6.59 -45.53
N ALA A 132 -34.23 -7.87 -45.75
CA ALA A 132 -33.21 -8.57 -44.97
C ALA A 132 -31.82 -7.92 -45.14
N ARG A 133 -31.50 -7.45 -46.35
CA ARG A 133 -30.25 -6.74 -46.65
C ARG A 133 -30.16 -5.39 -45.94
N VAL A 134 -31.22 -4.59 -45.98
CA VAL A 134 -31.24 -3.28 -45.29
C VAL A 134 -31.08 -3.45 -43.78
N ILE A 135 -31.76 -4.43 -43.17
CA ILE A 135 -31.59 -4.71 -41.74
C ILE A 135 -30.16 -5.16 -41.43
N TYR A 136 -29.55 -5.98 -42.28
CA TYR A 136 -28.16 -6.39 -42.13
C TYR A 136 -27.19 -5.20 -42.18
N ASP A 137 -27.34 -4.29 -43.15
CA ASP A 137 -26.46 -3.13 -43.30
C ASP A 137 -26.61 -2.14 -42.12
N LEU A 138 -27.85 -1.92 -41.64
CA LEU A 138 -28.13 -1.10 -40.46
C LEU A 138 -27.56 -1.73 -39.18
N LEU A 139 -27.75 -3.03 -38.97
CA LEU A 139 -27.19 -3.73 -37.80
C LEU A 139 -25.66 -3.69 -37.83
N PHE A 140 -25.05 -3.88 -39.00
CA PHE A 140 -23.61 -3.76 -39.15
C PHE A 140 -23.13 -2.36 -38.78
N PHE A 141 -23.80 -1.31 -39.26
CA PHE A 141 -23.46 0.06 -38.93
C PHE A 141 -23.55 0.34 -37.41
N PHE A 142 -24.68 0.01 -36.78
CA PHE A 142 -24.85 0.26 -35.34
C PHE A 142 -23.90 -0.57 -34.47
N VAL A 143 -23.73 -1.85 -34.77
CA VAL A 143 -22.92 -2.73 -33.93
C VAL A 143 -21.43 -2.50 -34.18
N VAL A 144 -20.99 -2.53 -35.44
CA VAL A 144 -19.56 -2.53 -35.75
C VAL A 144 -18.99 -1.12 -35.78
N ILE A 145 -19.68 -0.16 -36.41
CA ILE A 145 -19.16 1.21 -36.50
C ILE A 145 -19.42 1.95 -35.19
N ILE A 146 -20.67 1.99 -34.72
CA ILE A 146 -21.00 2.81 -33.56
C ILE A 146 -20.53 2.16 -32.25
N ILE A 147 -20.83 0.89 -31.99
CA ILE A 147 -20.47 0.28 -30.70
C ILE A 147 -18.97 -0.07 -30.64
N VAL A 148 -18.44 -0.83 -31.61
CA VAL A 148 -17.05 -1.34 -31.51
C VAL A 148 -16.00 -0.23 -31.62
N LEU A 149 -16.11 0.71 -32.58
CA LEU A 149 -15.10 1.78 -32.69
C LEU A 149 -15.11 2.71 -31.47
N ASN A 150 -16.30 3.07 -30.97
CA ASN A 150 -16.38 3.89 -29.77
C ASN A 150 -15.96 3.14 -28.50
N LEU A 151 -16.11 1.81 -28.45
CA LEU A 151 -15.56 1.01 -27.37
C LEU A 151 -14.03 1.04 -27.40
N ILE A 152 -13.40 0.85 -28.57
CA ILE A 152 -11.94 0.92 -28.70
C ILE A 152 -11.43 2.30 -28.28
N PHE A 153 -12.04 3.38 -28.78
CA PHE A 153 -11.68 4.73 -28.35
C PHE A 153 -11.96 4.95 -26.85
N GLY A 154 -13.04 4.38 -26.32
CA GLY A 154 -13.36 4.40 -24.89
C GLY A 154 -12.24 3.80 -24.05
N VAL A 155 -11.76 2.60 -24.40
CA VAL A 155 -10.63 1.94 -23.72
C VAL A 155 -9.35 2.79 -23.82
N ILE A 156 -9.06 3.35 -25.00
CA ILE A 156 -7.87 4.21 -25.16
C ILE A 156 -7.97 5.44 -24.24
N ILE A 157 -9.12 6.12 -24.20
CA ILE A 157 -9.33 7.29 -23.34
C ILE A 157 -9.22 6.91 -21.86
N ASP A 158 -9.82 5.78 -21.46
CA ASP A 158 -9.78 5.27 -20.10
C ASP A 158 -8.33 4.99 -19.65
N THR A 159 -7.56 4.27 -20.47
CA THR A 159 -6.14 4.01 -20.17
C THR A 159 -5.29 5.28 -20.07
N PHE A 160 -5.55 6.31 -20.89
CA PHE A 160 -4.85 7.60 -20.75
C PHE A 160 -5.26 8.35 -19.48
N ALA A 161 -6.53 8.26 -19.08
CA ALA A 161 -7.01 8.84 -17.83
C ALA A 161 -6.37 8.16 -16.61
N ASP A 162 -6.20 6.84 -16.66
CA ASP A 162 -5.51 6.07 -15.62
C ASP A 162 -4.03 6.46 -15.52
N LEU A 163 -3.31 6.50 -16.64
CA LEU A 163 -1.90 6.92 -16.66
C LEU A 163 -1.71 8.34 -16.10
N ARG A 164 -2.66 9.25 -16.38
CA ARG A 164 -2.65 10.60 -15.83
C ARG A 164 -2.86 10.58 -14.32
N SER A 165 -3.84 9.81 -13.85
CA SER A 165 -4.17 9.70 -12.42
C SER A 165 -3.02 9.09 -11.63
N GLU A 166 -2.38 8.04 -12.17
CA GLU A 166 -1.20 7.42 -11.57
C GLU A 166 -0.02 8.41 -11.48
N LYS A 167 0.25 9.18 -12.54
CA LYS A 167 1.27 10.23 -12.52
C LYS A 167 0.97 11.27 -11.43
N GLN A 168 -0.27 11.76 -11.37
CA GLN A 168 -0.68 12.75 -10.39
C GLN A 168 -0.55 12.22 -8.95
N GLN A 169 -0.99 10.99 -8.69
CA GLN A 169 -0.87 10.34 -7.38
C GLN A 169 0.60 10.20 -6.96
N LYS A 170 1.49 9.78 -7.88
CA LYS A 170 2.93 9.69 -7.59
C LYS A 170 3.52 11.05 -7.23
N GLU A 171 3.19 12.09 -7.99
CA GLU A 171 3.64 13.46 -7.69
C GLU A 171 3.10 13.98 -6.37
N GLU A 172 1.87 13.63 -6.00
CA GLU A 172 1.25 14.01 -4.73
C GLU A 172 1.96 13.35 -3.54
N ILE A 173 2.16 12.02 -3.58
CA ILE A 173 2.89 11.28 -2.55
C ILE A 173 4.30 11.86 -2.40
N LEU A 174 4.96 12.15 -3.52
CA LEU A 174 6.30 12.71 -3.51
C LEU A 174 6.35 14.08 -2.82
N LYS A 175 5.37 14.97 -3.08
CA LYS A 175 5.31 16.32 -2.48
C LYS A 175 4.89 16.33 -1.02
N ASN A 176 4.10 15.35 -0.60
CA ASN A 176 3.43 15.34 0.70
C ASN A 176 4.00 14.31 1.68
N THR A 177 4.84 13.38 1.25
CA THR A 177 5.42 12.37 2.14
C THR A 177 6.94 12.44 2.10
N CYS A 178 7.59 12.37 3.27
CA CYS A 178 9.04 12.38 3.36
C CYS A 178 9.63 11.08 2.83
N PHE A 179 10.57 11.15 1.88
CA PHE A 179 11.17 9.99 1.22
C PHE A 179 11.89 9.01 2.18
N ILE A 180 12.48 9.53 3.27
CA ILE A 180 13.29 8.73 4.19
C ILE A 180 12.40 8.06 5.25
N CYS A 181 11.61 8.84 5.99
CA CYS A 181 10.82 8.31 7.11
C CYS A 181 9.40 7.91 6.76
N GLY A 182 8.85 8.35 5.63
CA GLY A 182 7.48 8.04 5.23
C GLY A 182 6.39 8.82 5.98
N LEU A 183 6.76 9.87 6.74
CA LEU A 183 5.78 10.72 7.40
C LEU A 183 5.16 11.72 6.43
N ASP A 184 3.87 11.99 6.62
CA ASP A 184 3.13 12.96 5.84
C ASP A 184 3.41 14.39 6.29
N ARG A 185 3.28 15.33 5.36
CA ARG A 185 3.43 16.77 5.57
C ARG A 185 2.54 17.26 6.71
N ALA A 186 1.32 16.72 6.81
CA ALA A 186 0.37 17.04 7.86
C ALA A 186 0.89 16.74 9.28
N SER A 187 1.82 15.77 9.43
CA SER A 187 2.42 15.46 10.75
C SER A 187 3.30 16.58 11.29
N PHE A 188 3.75 17.50 10.42
CA PHE A 188 4.59 18.65 10.77
C PHE A 188 3.79 19.96 10.87
N ASP A 189 2.48 19.93 10.62
CA ASP A 189 1.62 21.09 10.79
C ASP A 189 1.55 21.50 12.27
N ASN A 190 1.68 22.79 12.55
CA ASN A 190 1.72 23.36 13.91
C ASN A 190 2.88 22.84 14.79
N LYS A 191 3.92 22.26 14.19
CA LYS A 191 5.16 21.89 14.89
C LYS A 191 6.22 22.98 14.74
N THR A 192 7.27 22.89 15.55
CA THR A 192 8.38 23.84 15.54
C THR A 192 9.24 23.74 14.28
N VAL A 193 9.31 22.54 13.68
CA VAL A 193 10.03 22.25 12.44
C VAL A 193 9.01 22.06 11.32
N SER A 194 9.15 22.83 10.24
CA SER A 194 8.30 22.67 9.05
C SER A 194 8.72 21.45 8.22
N PHE A 195 7.81 20.95 7.39
CA PHE A 195 8.12 19.85 6.48
C PHE A 195 9.28 20.15 5.53
N GLU A 196 9.38 21.38 5.01
CA GLU A 196 10.51 21.81 4.16
C GLU A 196 11.86 21.75 4.90
N GLU A 197 11.89 22.16 6.16
CA GLU A 197 13.11 22.11 6.96
C GLU A 197 13.47 20.65 7.29
N HIS A 198 12.47 19.84 7.61
CA HIS A 198 12.63 18.41 7.85
C HIS A 198 13.30 17.70 6.66
N ILE A 199 12.78 17.85 5.44
CA ILE A 199 13.36 17.18 4.25
C ILE A 199 14.72 17.73 3.84
N ARG A 200 15.01 19.00 4.16
CA ARG A 200 16.23 19.67 3.71
C ARG A 200 17.40 19.44 4.66
N CYS A 201 17.15 19.45 5.96
CA CYS A 201 18.17 19.49 6.99
C CYS A 201 18.22 18.20 7.82
N GLU A 202 17.07 17.60 8.17
CA GLU A 202 17.02 16.35 8.94
C GLU A 202 17.11 15.12 8.01
N HIS A 203 16.23 15.03 7.02
CA HIS A 203 16.03 13.87 6.15
C HIS A 203 16.38 14.16 4.68
N ASN A 204 17.55 14.75 4.46
CA ASN A 204 18.07 14.99 3.11
C ASN A 204 18.58 13.68 2.47
N MET A 205 17.97 13.26 1.36
CA MET A 205 18.34 12.00 0.67
C MET A 205 19.82 11.91 0.28
N TRP A 206 20.45 13.05 -0.06
CA TRP A 206 21.84 13.08 -0.50
C TRP A 206 22.82 12.87 0.66
N HIS A 207 22.47 13.37 1.86
CA HIS A 207 23.30 13.14 3.05
C HIS A 207 23.39 11.65 3.39
N TYR A 208 22.31 10.89 3.21
CA TYR A 208 22.35 9.43 3.36
C TYR A 208 23.27 8.78 2.33
N LEU A 209 23.21 9.20 1.07
CA LEU A 209 24.11 8.68 0.03
C LEU A 209 25.57 9.00 0.33
N TYR A 210 25.88 10.23 0.72
CA TYR A 210 27.24 10.64 1.09
C TYR A 210 27.77 9.85 2.29
N PHE A 211 26.92 9.60 3.29
CA PHE A 211 27.29 8.80 4.45
C PHE A 211 27.57 7.34 4.06
N ILE A 212 26.77 6.74 3.18
CA ILE A 212 27.03 5.38 2.68
C ILE A 212 28.38 5.33 1.95
N VAL A 213 28.67 6.31 1.08
CA VAL A 213 29.96 6.38 0.38
C VAL A 213 31.11 6.54 1.37
N LEU A 214 30.97 7.42 2.38
CA LEU A 214 31.95 7.63 3.44
C LEU A 214 32.29 6.31 4.15
N VAL A 215 31.28 5.55 4.60
CA VAL A 215 31.47 4.26 5.28
C VAL A 215 32.13 3.22 4.38
N ARG A 216 31.98 3.33 3.05
CA ARG A 216 32.63 2.41 2.09
C ARG A 216 34.11 2.73 1.83
N VAL A 217 34.52 3.99 1.93
CA VAL A 217 35.89 4.43 1.61
C VAL A 217 36.77 4.62 2.84
N LYS A 218 36.17 4.92 3.99
CA LYS A 218 36.87 5.17 5.25
C LYS A 218 37.43 3.86 5.82
N ASP A 219 38.58 3.94 6.49
CA ASP A 219 39.22 2.78 7.10
C ASP A 219 38.35 2.24 8.26
N PRO A 220 38.07 0.92 8.32
CA PRO A 220 37.26 0.33 9.39
C PRO A 220 37.79 0.57 10.82
N THR A 221 39.09 0.80 10.98
CA THR A 221 39.71 1.09 12.28
C THR A 221 39.43 2.49 12.80
N GLU A 222 39.04 3.41 11.90
CA GLU A 222 38.68 4.80 12.21
C GLU A 222 37.16 5.02 12.32
N PHE A 223 36.38 3.94 12.24
CA PHE A 223 34.94 4.04 12.37
C PHE A 223 34.56 4.51 13.78
N THR A 224 33.62 5.44 13.83
CA THR A 224 32.90 5.74 15.06
C THR A 224 31.95 4.59 15.41
N GLY A 225 31.42 4.56 16.64
CA GLY A 225 30.44 3.55 17.05
C GLY A 225 29.24 3.44 16.10
N PRO A 226 28.56 4.54 15.77
CA PRO A 226 27.45 4.54 14.82
C PRO A 226 27.86 4.14 13.40
N GLU A 227 29.03 4.58 12.91
CA GLU A 227 29.55 4.17 11.59
C GLU A 227 29.77 2.65 11.53
N SER A 228 30.34 2.06 12.58
CA SER A 228 30.55 0.62 12.69
C SER A 228 29.24 -0.16 12.66
N TYR A 229 28.22 0.34 13.36
CA TYR A 229 26.88 -0.24 13.36
C TYR A 229 26.23 -0.17 11.96
N VAL A 230 26.30 0.98 11.30
CA VAL A 230 25.73 1.11 9.94
C VAL A 230 26.53 0.27 8.95
N ALA A 231 27.86 0.17 9.10
CA ALA A 231 28.70 -0.69 8.26
C ALA A 231 28.30 -2.17 8.38
N SER A 232 28.02 -2.67 9.59
CA SER A 232 27.54 -4.05 9.77
C SER A 232 26.15 -4.23 9.15
N MET A 233 25.22 -3.30 9.38
CA MET A 233 23.88 -3.35 8.78
C MET A 233 23.92 -3.36 7.25
N ILE A 234 24.77 -2.54 6.63
CA ILE A 234 24.97 -2.52 5.17
C ILE A 234 25.54 -3.86 4.68
N LYS A 235 26.50 -4.44 5.41
CA LYS A 235 27.08 -5.75 5.08
C LYS A 235 26.04 -6.86 5.13
N ASP A 236 25.16 -6.81 6.12
CA ASP A 236 24.08 -7.77 6.33
C ASP A 236 22.85 -7.49 5.45
N ARG A 237 22.90 -6.44 4.62
CA ARG A 237 21.80 -5.94 3.78
C ARG A 237 20.52 -5.62 4.57
N ASN A 238 20.68 -5.21 5.83
CA ASN A 238 19.58 -4.78 6.67
C ASN A 238 19.37 -3.26 6.54
N LEU A 239 18.12 -2.84 6.30
CA LEU A 239 17.70 -1.44 6.14
C LEU A 239 17.08 -0.85 7.42
N ASP A 240 17.07 -1.59 8.54
CA ASP A 240 16.48 -1.16 9.82
C ASP A 240 17.15 0.05 10.47
N TRP A 241 18.34 0.43 10.01
CA TRP A 241 19.01 1.63 10.48
C TRP A 241 18.41 2.94 9.91
N PHE A 242 17.60 2.87 8.84
CA PHE A 242 16.82 4.01 8.38
C PHE A 242 15.63 4.28 9.31
N PRO A 243 15.28 5.55 9.58
CA PRO A 243 14.09 5.86 10.36
C PRO A 243 12.83 5.47 9.57
N ARG A 244 11.86 4.85 10.26
CA ARG A 244 10.55 4.50 9.69
C ARG A 244 9.45 5.08 10.55
N MET A 245 8.56 5.86 9.94
CA MET A 245 7.40 6.49 10.59
C MET A 245 7.76 7.30 11.85
N ARG A 246 8.97 7.85 11.91
CA ARG A 246 9.46 8.61 13.08
C ARG A 246 10.42 9.71 12.67
N ALA A 247 10.47 10.78 13.46
CA ALA A 247 11.41 11.88 13.31
C ALA A 247 11.76 12.46 14.69
N MET A 248 13.01 12.89 14.88
CA MET A 248 13.45 13.49 16.15
C MET A 248 12.65 14.74 16.52
N SER A 249 12.27 15.54 15.53
CA SER A 249 11.45 16.75 15.67
C SER A 249 10.03 16.47 16.19
N LEU A 250 9.54 15.23 16.10
CA LEU A 250 8.23 14.81 16.60
C LEU A 250 8.29 14.00 17.90
N ALA A 251 9.46 13.48 18.27
CA ALA A 251 9.64 12.59 19.42
C ALA A 251 9.30 13.24 20.78
N ALA A 252 9.39 14.57 20.89
CA ALA A 252 9.02 15.28 22.12
C ALA A 252 7.52 15.18 22.42
N ASP A 253 6.68 15.18 21.39
CA ASP A 253 5.22 15.10 21.54
C ASP A 253 4.76 13.66 21.79
N GLU A 254 5.46 12.68 21.22
CA GLU A 254 5.20 11.24 21.48
C GLU A 254 5.40 10.91 22.97
N ALA A 255 6.44 11.45 23.60
CA ALA A 255 6.72 11.20 25.01
C ALA A 255 5.62 11.73 25.95
N GLU A 256 4.96 12.84 25.62
CA GLU A 256 3.82 13.37 26.39
C GLU A 256 2.55 12.53 26.17
N GLY A 257 2.29 12.10 24.93
CA GLY A 257 1.17 11.22 24.59
C GLY A 257 1.27 9.86 25.26
N GLU A 258 2.41 9.19 25.15
CA GLU A 258 2.66 7.88 25.76
C GLU A 258 2.54 7.92 27.29
N GLN A 259 3.00 9.00 27.94
CA GLN A 259 2.82 9.17 29.38
C GLN A 259 1.34 9.30 29.77
N ASN A 260 0.54 9.99 28.96
CA ASN A 260 -0.89 10.14 29.23
C ASN A 260 -1.67 8.83 29.03
N GLU A 261 -1.31 8.05 28.00
CA GLU A 261 -1.85 6.72 27.77
C GLU A 261 -1.46 5.75 28.88
N MET A 262 -0.19 5.74 29.28
CA MET A 262 0.31 4.92 30.39
C MET A 262 -0.42 5.24 31.69
N ARG A 263 -0.65 6.53 31.98
CA ARG A 263 -1.44 6.96 33.14
C ARG A 263 -2.89 6.50 33.06
N THR A 264 -3.50 6.56 31.87
CA THR A 264 -4.88 6.11 31.67
C THR A 264 -5.01 4.60 31.85
N LEU A 265 -4.09 3.81 31.29
CA LEU A 265 -4.04 2.36 31.47
C LEU A 265 -3.80 1.96 32.92
N GLN A 266 -2.93 2.68 33.64
CA GLN A 266 -2.72 2.49 35.07
C GLN A 266 -4.04 2.61 35.86
N VAL A 267 -4.82 3.66 35.59
CA VAL A 267 -6.13 3.89 36.24
C VAL A 267 -7.13 2.77 35.90
N GLN A 268 -7.17 2.31 34.65
CA GLN A 268 -8.03 1.19 34.25
C GLN A 268 -7.63 -0.12 34.96
N LEU A 269 -6.33 -0.38 35.10
CA LEU A 269 -5.82 -1.55 35.80
C LEU A 269 -6.19 -1.51 37.29
N GLU A 270 -6.03 -0.36 37.96
CA GLU A 270 -6.41 -0.18 39.37
C GLU A 270 -7.91 -0.40 39.58
N ASN A 271 -8.75 0.12 38.68
CA ASN A 271 -10.20 -0.09 38.74
C ASN A 271 -10.56 -1.57 38.53
N THR A 272 -9.90 -2.24 37.60
CA THR A 272 -10.08 -3.68 37.36
C THR A 272 -9.66 -4.49 38.57
N GLN A 273 -8.51 -4.16 39.19
CA GLN A 273 -8.03 -4.82 40.40
C GLN A 273 -9.01 -4.65 41.58
N LYS A 274 -9.57 -3.44 41.77
CA LYS A 274 -10.61 -3.20 42.78
C LYS A 274 -11.87 -4.02 42.54
N LEU A 275 -12.30 -4.13 41.28
CA LEU A 275 -13.45 -4.94 40.92
C LEU A 275 -13.21 -6.43 41.20
N VAL A 276 -12.04 -6.95 40.81
CA VAL A 276 -11.63 -8.34 41.08
C VAL A 276 -11.58 -8.62 42.59
N SER A 277 -11.01 -7.71 43.38
CA SER A 277 -10.98 -7.85 44.85
C SER A 277 -12.38 -7.86 45.45
N THR A 278 -13.27 -6.98 44.97
CA THR A 278 -14.66 -6.92 45.44
C THR A 278 -15.41 -8.20 45.09
N LEU A 279 -15.30 -8.68 43.85
CA LEU A 279 -15.90 -9.94 43.42
C LEU A 279 -15.36 -11.13 44.22
N SER A 280 -14.05 -11.18 44.48
CA SER A 280 -13.46 -12.23 45.30
C SER A 280 -14.03 -12.23 46.72
N HIS A 281 -14.24 -11.05 47.32
CA HIS A 281 -14.86 -10.94 48.63
C HIS A 281 -16.32 -11.42 48.60
N GLN A 282 -17.08 -11.00 47.60
CA GLN A 282 -18.47 -11.44 47.42
C GLN A 282 -18.58 -12.96 47.24
N LEU A 283 -17.67 -13.58 46.48
CA LEU A 283 -17.61 -15.03 46.30
C LEU A 283 -17.27 -15.76 47.61
N ALA A 284 -16.33 -15.23 48.40
CA ALA A 284 -15.99 -15.81 49.70
C ALA A 284 -17.16 -15.74 50.69
N GLU A 285 -17.85 -14.60 50.73
CA GLU A 285 -19.03 -14.41 51.57
C GLU A 285 -20.19 -15.32 51.14
N LEU A 286 -20.45 -15.42 49.83
CA LEU A 286 -21.47 -16.33 49.29
C LEU A 286 -21.15 -17.79 49.62
N ARG A 287 -19.89 -18.21 49.52
CA ARG A 287 -19.44 -19.54 49.93
C ARG A 287 -19.76 -19.78 51.41
N ASP A 288 -19.44 -18.84 52.28
CA ASP A 288 -19.65 -18.98 53.72
C ASP A 288 -21.14 -19.09 54.05
N GLN A 289 -21.96 -18.22 53.47
CA GLN A 289 -23.42 -18.29 53.60
C GLN A 289 -23.98 -19.64 53.11
N MET A 290 -23.49 -20.17 51.99
CA MET A 290 -23.89 -21.49 51.48
C MET A 290 -23.47 -22.64 52.40
N THR A 291 -22.28 -22.58 53.01
CA THR A 291 -21.83 -23.60 53.97
C THR A 291 -22.63 -23.56 55.27
N GLU A 292 -22.95 -22.37 55.77
CA GLU A 292 -23.78 -22.19 56.96
C GLU A 292 -25.23 -22.64 56.71
N GLN A 293 -25.82 -22.29 55.56
CA GLN A 293 -27.14 -22.82 55.16
C GLN A 293 -27.14 -24.36 55.09
N ARG A 294 -26.07 -24.97 54.56
CA ARG A 294 -25.93 -26.43 54.51
C ARG A 294 -25.87 -27.03 55.92
N LYS A 295 -25.08 -26.45 56.84
CA LYS A 295 -25.03 -26.88 58.25
C LYS A 295 -26.39 -26.74 58.93
N GLN A 296 -27.12 -25.65 58.67
CA GLN A 296 -28.46 -25.41 59.22
C GLN A 296 -29.49 -26.42 58.71
N LYS A 297 -29.48 -26.73 57.41
CA LYS A 297 -30.31 -27.79 56.82
C LYS A 297 -29.97 -29.17 57.39
N GLN A 298 -28.69 -29.48 57.60
CA GLN A 298 -28.26 -30.74 58.20
C GLN A 298 -28.69 -30.85 59.67
N ARG A 299 -28.66 -29.75 60.43
CA ARG A 299 -29.21 -29.67 61.79
C ARG A 299 -30.73 -29.89 61.81
N LEU A 300 -31.47 -29.31 60.86
CA LEU A 300 -32.91 -29.53 60.75
C LEU A 300 -33.25 -30.98 60.38
N GLY A 301 -32.45 -31.60 59.51
CA GLY A 301 -32.61 -33.01 59.13
C GLY A 301 -32.36 -34.00 60.30
N LEU A 302 -31.60 -33.60 61.32
CA LEU A 302 -31.33 -34.42 62.51
C LEU A 302 -32.51 -34.41 63.52
N LEU A 303 -33.39 -33.40 63.45
CA LEU A 303 -34.59 -33.27 64.29
C LEU A 303 -35.85 -33.91 63.66
N GLY A 304 -35.73 -34.48 62.46
CA GLY A 304 -36.76 -35.30 61.84
C GLY A 304 -36.66 -36.77 62.29
N THR A 305 -37.18 -37.09 63.47
CA THR A 305 -37.44 -38.48 63.90
C THR A 305 -38.47 -39.17 62.99
N PRO A 306 -38.37 -40.51 62.80
CA PRO A 306 -39.11 -41.26 61.79
C PRO A 306 -40.60 -41.38 62.14
N PRO A 307 -41.51 -41.53 61.18
CA PRO A 307 -42.89 -41.88 61.51
C PRO A 307 -42.95 -43.35 61.94
N LEU A 308 -43.49 -43.56 63.14
CA LEU A 308 -43.87 -44.85 63.69
C LEU A 308 -44.79 -45.61 62.72
N THR A 309 -44.42 -46.86 62.46
CA THR A 309 -45.27 -48.00 62.05
C THR A 309 -46.50 -48.12 62.96
N GLY A 310 -47.74 -48.41 62.56
CA GLY A 310 -48.36 -48.88 61.30
C GLY A 310 -49.90 -48.79 61.43
N PRO A 311 -50.75 -49.61 60.78
CA PRO A 311 -50.47 -50.69 59.83
C PRO A 311 -51.10 -50.48 58.43
N PHE A 312 -50.66 -51.35 57.52
CA PHE A 312 -51.18 -51.64 56.19
C PHE A 312 -52.70 -51.46 56.02
N HIS A 313 -53.10 -50.70 54.97
CA HIS A 313 -53.97 -51.22 53.91
C HIS A 313 -54.05 -50.26 52.69
N GLN A 314 -53.72 -50.82 51.51
CA GLN A 314 -54.17 -50.49 50.14
C GLN A 314 -54.08 -49.05 49.60
N ALA A 315 -53.30 -48.86 48.52
CA ALA A 315 -53.82 -48.80 47.14
C ALA A 315 -52.87 -48.02 46.19
N SER A 316 -52.40 -48.74 45.16
CA SER A 316 -52.30 -48.32 43.74
C SER A 316 -51.70 -46.96 43.31
N THR A 317 -50.58 -47.12 42.57
CA THR A 317 -50.33 -46.60 41.20
C THR A 317 -49.92 -45.15 40.93
N SER A 318 -48.89 -45.09 40.06
CA SER A 318 -48.57 -44.05 39.04
C SER A 318 -47.96 -42.76 39.56
N SER A 319 -47.09 -42.06 38.84
CA SER A 319 -46.23 -42.33 37.69
C SER A 319 -45.28 -41.13 37.65
N SER A 320 -44.11 -41.35 37.06
CA SER A 320 -43.16 -40.33 36.62
C SER A 320 -43.83 -39.14 35.90
N VAL A 321 -43.21 -37.96 35.95
CA VAL A 321 -42.69 -37.21 34.78
C VAL A 321 -42.22 -35.79 35.18
N ALA A 322 -40.98 -35.51 34.79
CA ALA A 322 -40.34 -34.27 34.30
C ALA A 322 -40.73 -32.88 34.85
N VAL A 323 -39.71 -32.09 35.17
CA VAL A 323 -39.08 -31.14 34.21
C VAL A 323 -37.57 -31.22 34.37
#